data_AF-A0A7Y3ANP7-F1
#
_entry.id   AF-A0A7Y3ANP7-F1
#
_cell.length_a   1.000
_cell.length_b   1.000
_cell.length_c   1.000
_cell.angle_alpha   90.00
_cell.angle_beta   90.00
_cell.angle_gamma   90.00
#
_symmetry.space_group_name_H-M   'P 1'
#
loop_
_entity.id
_entity.type
_entity.pdbx_description
1 polymer ?
#
loop_
_entity_poly.entity_id
_entity_poly.type
_entity_poly.pdbx_seq_one_letter_code
_entity_poly.pdbx_strand_id
1 'polypeptide(L)'
;MKQSNRSVFSAGILVLLAILFIALTILSSLFMKGVRFDLTQNGLYTLNQGTQNILESMDEPVNLYLYFSEDVSRELPQFRSYARWAGEMLEEFANRSGGKLKLHRVNPVPFSPEEDEAAAYG
;
A
#
# COMPACT_ATOMS: atom_id res chain seq x y z
N MET A 1 -33.73 30.28 -38.73
CA MET A 1 -32.70 29.91 -37.71
C MET A 1 -32.79 28.42 -37.43
N LYS A 2 -31.75 27.64 -37.76
CA LYS A 2 -31.69 26.17 -37.63
C LYS A 2 -30.72 25.82 -36.48
N GLN A 3 -31.17 25.96 -35.23
CA GLN A 3 -30.33 25.75 -34.03
C GLN A 3 -30.57 24.40 -33.31
N SER A 4 -31.66 23.66 -33.59
CA SER A 4 -32.02 22.46 -32.82
C SER A 4 -31.07 21.27 -32.99
N ASN A 5 -30.54 21.05 -34.21
CA ASN A 5 -29.66 19.90 -34.46
C ASN A 5 -28.29 20.03 -33.80
N ARG A 6 -27.83 21.26 -33.50
CA ARG A 6 -26.56 21.49 -32.79
C ARG A 6 -26.67 21.14 -31.31
N SER A 7 -27.81 21.41 -30.66
CA SER A 7 -27.96 21.14 -29.22
C SER A 7 -28.10 19.64 -28.91
N VAL A 8 -28.82 18.89 -29.76
CA VAL A 8 -28.94 17.42 -29.64
C VAL A 8 -27.58 16.74 -29.88
N PHE A 9 -26.83 17.22 -30.88
CA PHE A 9 -25.47 16.73 -31.14
C PHE A 9 -24.54 17.04 -29.98
N SER A 10 -24.64 18.23 -29.37
CA SER A 10 -23.86 18.57 -28.18
C SER A 10 -24.24 17.75 -26.94
N ALA A 11 -25.53 17.42 -26.76
CA ALA A 11 -25.98 16.59 -25.65
C ALA A 11 -25.51 15.14 -25.80
N GLY A 12 -25.58 14.58 -27.02
CA GLY A 12 -25.05 13.25 -27.32
C GLY A 12 -23.54 13.15 -27.09
N ILE A 13 -22.78 14.18 -27.49
CA ILE A 13 -21.34 14.26 -27.20
C ILE A 13 -21.10 14.30 -25.69
N LEU A 14 -21.87 15.08 -24.93
CA LEU A 14 -21.70 15.19 -23.48
C LEU A 14 -21.91 13.85 -22.77
N VAL A 15 -22.94 13.11 -23.18
CA VAL A 15 -23.23 11.76 -22.65
C VAL A 15 -22.10 10.79 -23.03
N LEU A 16 -21.62 10.84 -24.27
CA LEU A 16 -20.50 10.00 -24.71
C LEU A 16 -19.23 10.29 -23.90
N LEU A 17 -18.93 11.56 -23.65
CA LEU A 17 -17.79 11.98 -22.82
C LEU A 17 -17.94 11.53 -21.37
N ALA A 18 -19.13 11.60 -20.80
CA ALA A 18 -19.39 11.11 -19.44
C ALA A 18 -19.16 9.60 -19.34
N ILE A 19 -19.66 8.82 -20.31
CA ILE A 19 -19.44 7.38 -20.38
C ILE A 19 -17.95 7.07 -20.54
N LEU A 20 -17.26 7.76 -21.45
CA LEU A 20 -15.83 7.60 -21.66
C LEU A 20 -15.03 7.93 -20.39
N PHE A 21 -15.40 9.01 -19.69
CA PHE A 21 -14.75 9.40 -18.43
C PHE A 21 -14.91 8.33 -17.35
N ILE A 22 -16.12 7.79 -17.16
CA ILE A 22 -16.37 6.70 -16.21
C ILE A 22 -15.57 5.46 -16.60
N ALA A 23 -15.59 5.07 -17.88
CA ALA A 23 -14.84 3.94 -18.38
C ALA A 23 -13.33 4.10 -18.13
N LEU A 24 -12.75 5.25 -18.48
CA LEU A 24 -11.34 5.55 -18.24
C LEU A 24 -10.98 5.55 -16.75
N THR A 25 -11.87 6.03 -15.89
CA THR A 25 -11.65 6.02 -14.43
C THR A 25 -11.62 4.60 -13.87
N ILE A 26 -12.53 3.73 -14.32
CA ILE A 26 -12.52 2.32 -13.93
C ILE A 26 -11.25 1.66 -14.48
N LEU A 27 -10.93 1.89 -15.75
CA LEU A 27 -9.79 1.29 -16.42
C LEU A 27 -8.46 1.72 -15.78
N SER A 28 -8.31 2.99 -15.42
CA SER A 28 -7.12 3.48 -14.70
C SER A 28 -6.99 2.83 -13.33
N SER A 29 -8.10 2.68 -12.60
CA SER A 29 -8.09 2.02 -11.31
C SER A 29 -7.75 0.52 -11.40
N LEU A 30 -7.99 -0.13 -12.53
CA LEU A 30 -7.66 -1.54 -12.74
C LEU A 30 -6.21 -1.73 -13.19
N PHE A 31 -5.72 -0.92 -14.15
CA PHE A 31 -4.39 -1.08 -14.73
C PHE A 31 -3.28 -0.34 -13.99
N MET A 32 -3.60 0.72 -13.25
CA MET A 32 -2.59 1.49 -12.49
C MET A 32 -2.53 1.09 -11.01
N LYS A 33 -3.33 0.10 -10.58
CA LYS A 33 -3.21 -0.48 -9.24
C LYS A 33 -1.83 -1.11 -9.08
N GLY A 34 -1.03 -0.58 -8.16
CA GLY A 34 0.30 -1.09 -7.82
C GLY A 34 1.47 -0.48 -8.60
N VAL A 35 1.22 0.37 -9.61
CA VAL A 35 2.30 1.09 -10.30
C VAL A 35 2.66 2.34 -9.50
N ARG A 36 3.65 2.22 -8.61
CA ARG A 36 4.25 3.35 -7.88
C ARG A 36 5.63 3.63 -8.45
N PHE A 37 5.79 4.80 -9.09
CA PHE A 37 7.10 5.29 -9.48
C PHE A 37 7.70 6.07 -8.33
N ASP A 38 8.85 5.62 -7.84
CA ASP A 38 9.64 6.36 -6.87
C ASP A 38 10.49 7.41 -7.59
N LEU A 39 10.16 8.67 -7.36
CA LEU A 39 10.85 9.83 -7.95
C LEU A 39 11.87 10.44 -6.99
N THR A 40 12.14 9.80 -5.85
CA THR A 40 13.11 10.31 -4.89
C THR A 40 14.53 10.04 -5.35
N GLN A 41 15.44 10.93 -4.94
CA GLN A 41 16.86 10.72 -5.15
C GLN A 41 17.29 9.45 -4.40
N ASN A 42 17.91 8.51 -5.11
CA ASN A 42 18.33 7.18 -4.63
C ASN A 42 17.21 6.18 -4.33
N GLY A 43 15.97 6.41 -4.76
CA GLY A 43 14.90 5.41 -4.61
C GLY A 43 14.58 5.07 -3.15
N LEU A 44 14.43 6.09 -2.30
CA LEU A 44 14.23 5.94 -0.85
C LEU A 44 12.95 5.18 -0.46
N TYR A 45 12.00 5.07 -1.39
CA TYR A 45 10.72 4.38 -1.23
C TYR A 45 10.60 3.14 -2.12
N THR A 46 11.73 2.66 -2.67
CA THR A 46 11.83 1.40 -3.44
C THR A 46 12.89 0.50 -2.84
N LEU A 47 12.76 -0.82 -3.04
CA LEU A 47 13.77 -1.76 -2.58
C LEU A 47 15.03 -1.60 -3.42
N ASN A 48 16.14 -1.28 -2.77
CA ASN A 48 17.42 -1.30 -3.45
C ASN A 48 17.80 -2.73 -3.88
N GLN A 49 18.71 -2.84 -4.85
CA GLN A 49 19.10 -4.15 -5.40
C GLN A 49 19.68 -5.09 -4.34
N GLY A 50 20.37 -4.57 -3.32
CA GLY A 50 20.93 -5.38 -2.24
C GLY A 50 19.84 -6.07 -1.41
N THR A 51 18.80 -5.33 -1.02
CA THR A 51 17.63 -5.88 -0.30
C THR A 51 16.91 -6.91 -1.16
N GLN A 52 16.71 -6.65 -2.45
CA GLN A 52 16.08 -7.61 -3.36
C GLN A 52 16.89 -8.92 -3.42
N ASN A 53 18.21 -8.84 -3.60
CA ASN A 53 19.07 -10.01 -3.67
C ASN A 53 19.01 -10.84 -2.38
N ILE A 54 18.99 -10.20 -1.20
CA ILE A 54 18.87 -10.88 0.09
C ILE A 54 17.54 -11.64 0.20
N LEU A 55 16.43 -10.99 -0.19
CA LEU A 55 15.10 -11.60 -0.13
C LEU A 55 14.96 -12.78 -1.11
N GLU A 56 15.56 -12.69 -2.29
CA GLU A 56 15.59 -13.77 -3.27
C GLU A 56 16.48 -14.95 -2.84
N SER A 57 17.60 -14.65 -2.16
CA SER A 57 18.57 -15.66 -1.70
C SER A 57 18.23 -16.28 -0.35
N MET A 58 17.04 -16.03 0.23
CA MET A 58 16.65 -16.65 1.49
C MET A 58 16.57 -18.17 1.33
N ASP A 59 17.24 -18.95 2.18
CA ASP A 59 17.19 -20.42 2.10
C ASP A 59 16.04 -21.01 2.92
N GLU A 60 15.66 -20.35 4.01
CA GLU A 60 14.67 -20.82 4.98
C GLU A 60 13.54 -19.79 5.18
N PRO A 61 12.34 -20.24 5.56
CA PRO A 61 11.25 -19.34 5.89
C PRO A 61 11.52 -18.59 7.20
N VAL A 62 11.31 -17.28 7.20
CA VAL A 62 11.45 -16.38 8.36
C VAL A 62 10.11 -15.75 8.68
N ASN A 63 9.75 -15.75 9.97
CA ASN A 63 8.60 -15.00 10.46
C ASN A 63 9.10 -13.64 10.99
N LEU A 64 8.43 -12.57 10.57
CA LEU A 64 8.71 -11.21 11.01
C LEU A 64 7.48 -10.67 11.72
N TYR A 65 7.63 -10.31 12.99
CA TYR A 65 6.54 -9.82 13.82
C TYR A 65 6.67 -8.31 14.01
N LEU A 66 5.64 -7.57 13.62
CA LEU A 66 5.52 -6.13 13.84
C LEU A 66 4.50 -5.89 14.94
N TYR A 67 4.98 -5.62 16.15
CA TYR A 67 4.15 -5.23 17.28
C TYR A 67 3.92 -3.71 17.26
N PHE A 68 2.67 -3.29 17.18
CA PHE A 68 2.31 -1.87 17.24
C PHE A 68 0.95 -1.67 17.91
N SER A 69 0.93 -1.00 19.06
CA SER A 69 -0.31 -0.71 19.77
C SER A 69 -1.02 0.50 19.16
N GLU A 70 -2.20 0.27 18.59
CA GLU A 70 -3.02 1.36 18.02
C GLU A 70 -3.58 2.28 19.11
N ASP A 71 -3.91 1.73 20.28
CA ASP A 71 -4.56 2.45 21.35
C ASP A 71 -3.61 3.39 22.09
N VAL A 72 -2.39 2.93 22.37
CA VAL A 72 -1.35 3.74 23.02
C VAL A 72 -0.88 4.89 22.09
N SER A 73 -0.93 4.68 20.77
CA SER A 73 -0.45 5.66 19.78
C SER A 73 -1.52 6.65 19.28
N ARG A 74 -2.74 6.63 19.85
CA ARG A 74 -3.86 7.50 19.43
C ARG A 74 -3.50 8.99 19.45
N GLU A 75 -2.83 9.43 20.52
CA GLU A 75 -2.41 10.84 20.71
C GLU A 75 -1.10 11.19 20.00
N LEU A 76 -0.54 10.27 19.20
CA LEU A 76 0.76 10.39 18.54
C LEU A 76 0.67 10.21 17.01
N PRO A 77 0.04 11.15 16.26
CA PRO A 77 -0.23 11.00 14.83
C PRO A 77 1.00 10.74 13.95
N GLN A 78 2.14 11.36 14.30
CA GLN A 78 3.41 11.20 13.60
C GLN A 78 3.93 9.75 13.69
N PHE A 79 3.77 9.12 14.86
CA PHE A 79 4.20 7.74 15.07
C PHE A 79 3.31 6.75 14.33
N ARG A 80 1.99 7.00 14.23
CA ARG A 80 1.09 6.15 13.43
C ARG A 80 1.41 6.21 11.93
N SER A 81 1.74 7.40 11.42
CA SER A 81 2.14 7.57 10.02
C SER A 81 3.43 6.80 9.72
N TYR A 82 4.39 6.86 10.63
CA TYR A 82 5.65 6.12 10.52
C TYR A 82 5.44 4.60 10.63
N ALA A 83 4.64 4.13 11.60
CA ALA A 83 4.32 2.73 11.77
C ALA A 83 3.62 2.13 10.54
N ARG A 84 2.70 2.91 9.93
CA ARG A 84 2.08 2.52 8.66
C ARG A 84 3.13 2.36 7.56
N TRP A 85 4.00 3.34 7.38
CA TRP A 85 5.07 3.27 6.39
C TRP A 85 5.99 2.07 6.62
N ALA A 86 6.43 1.84 7.87
CA ALA A 86 7.26 0.68 8.22
C ALA A 86 6.53 -0.63 7.92
N GLY A 87 5.24 -0.72 8.25
CA GLY A 87 4.40 -1.87 7.92
C GLY A 87 4.26 -2.11 6.42
N GLU A 88 4.08 -1.05 5.62
CA GLU A 88 4.03 -1.14 4.16
C GLU A 88 5.37 -1.61 3.56
N MET A 89 6.49 -1.12 4.08
CA MET A 89 7.83 -1.54 3.65
C MET A 89 8.09 -3.02 3.94
N LEU A 90 7.73 -3.49 5.15
CA LEU A 90 7.88 -4.90 5.52
C LEU A 90 6.97 -5.82 4.70
N GLU A 91 5.79 -5.34 4.33
CA GLU A 91 4.88 -6.08 3.45
C GLU A 91 5.45 -6.20 2.04
N GLU A 92 6.10 -5.16 1.52
CA GLU A 92 6.85 -5.24 0.26
C GLU A 92 8.00 -6.27 0.35
N PHE A 93 8.71 -6.34 1.47
CA PHE A 93 9.74 -7.37 1.66
C PHE A 93 9.13 -8.78 1.61
N ALA A 94 8.00 -8.98 2.31
CA ALA A 94 7.29 -10.26 2.31
C ALA A 94 6.85 -10.66 0.90
N ASN A 95 6.30 -9.72 0.13
CA ASN A 95 5.87 -9.96 -1.25
C ASN A 95 7.02 -10.34 -2.18
N ARG A 96 8.22 -9.76 -1.99
CA ARG A 96 9.39 -10.08 -2.82
C ARG A 96 10.16 -11.32 -2.39
N SER A 97 9.96 -11.80 -1.17
CA SER A 97 10.64 -12.98 -0.63
C SER A 97 10.20 -14.33 -1.24
N GLY A 98 9.24 -14.33 -2.17
CA GLY A 98 8.68 -15.57 -2.73
C GLY A 98 7.97 -16.44 -1.68
N GLY A 99 7.38 -15.82 -0.65
CA GLY A 99 6.68 -16.51 0.44
C GLY A 99 7.59 -17.04 1.57
N LYS A 100 8.90 -16.79 1.49
CA LYS A 100 9.86 -17.17 2.53
C LYS A 100 9.83 -16.22 3.72
N LEU A 101 9.48 -14.95 3.53
CA LEU A 101 9.28 -13.99 4.62
C LEU A 101 7.78 -13.84 4.89
N LYS A 102 7.36 -14.16 6.12
CA LYS A 102 5.97 -14.04 6.58
C LYS A 102 5.85 -12.91 7.58
N LEU A 103 5.18 -11.83 7.18
CA LEU A 103 4.90 -10.71 8.06
C LEU A 103 3.65 -10.97 8.91
N HIS A 104 3.79 -10.84 10.22
CA HIS A 104 2.70 -10.85 11.19
C HIS A 104 2.57 -9.46 11.80
N ARG A 105 1.41 -8.81 11.62
CA ARG A 105 1.10 -7.54 12.29
C ARG A 105 0.33 -7.85 13.56
N VAL A 106 0.85 -7.41 14.70
CA VAL A 106 0.28 -7.69 16.01
C VAL A 106 -0.05 -6.38 16.70
N ASN A 107 -1.29 -6.23 17.14
CA ASN A 107 -1.72 -5.12 17.98
C ASN A 107 -1.80 -5.61 19.43
N PRO A 108 -0.74 -5.45 20.23
CA PRO A 108 -0.77 -5.84 21.64
C PRO A 108 -1.75 -4.94 22.39
N VAL A 109 -2.72 -5.58 23.04
CA VAL A 109 -3.68 -4.90 23.92
C VAL A 109 -3.26 -5.09 25.38
N PRO A 110 -3.56 -4.16 26.28
CA PRO A 110 -3.14 -4.27 27.68
C PRO A 110 -3.64 -5.56 28.34
N PHE A 111 -2.77 -6.18 29.12
CA PHE A 111 -2.98 -7.43 29.85
C PHE A 111 -3.28 -8.63 28.93
N SER A 112 -2.67 -8.69 27.75
CA SER A 112 -2.84 -9.78 26.80
C SER A 112 -1.55 -10.59 26.58
N PRO A 113 -1.66 -11.86 26.13
CA PRO A 113 -0.49 -12.65 25.77
C PRO A 113 0.40 -11.99 24.72
N GLU A 114 -0.17 -11.22 23.80
CA GLU A 114 0.56 -10.48 22.77
C GLU A 114 1.36 -9.31 23.35
N GLU A 115 0.90 -8.68 24.45
CA GLU A 115 1.67 -7.69 25.21
C GLU A 115 2.87 -8.35 25.90
N ASP A 116 2.65 -9.50 26.55
CA ASP A 116 3.73 -10.28 27.17
C ASP A 116 4.76 -10.75 26.12
N GLU A 117 4.29 -11.21 24.96
CA GLU A 117 5.14 -11.61 23.84
C GLU A 117 5.92 -10.43 23.28
N ALA A 118 5.27 -9.29 23.07
CA ALA A 118 5.94 -8.06 22.62
C ALA A 118 7.07 -7.64 23.59
N ALA A 119 6.81 -7.71 24.90
CA ALA A 119 7.79 -7.40 25.94
C ALA A 119 8.93 -8.43 26.03
N ALA A 120 8.68 -9.69 25.66
CA ALA A 120 9.73 -10.72 25.63
C ALA A 120 10.74 -10.51 24.48
N TYR A 121 10.31 -9.89 23.38
CA TYR A 121 11.16 -9.59 22.23
C TYR A 121 11.81 -8.20 22.29
N GLY A 122 11.54 -7.38 23.32
CA GLY A 122 12.05 -6.00 23.42
C GLY A 122 11.99 -5.39 24.82
#